data_AF-A0A845CZA9-F1
#
_entry.id   AF-A0A845CZA9-F1
#
_cell.length_a   1.000
_cell.length_b   1.000
_cell.length_c   1.000
_cell.angle_alpha   90.00
_cell.angle_beta   90.00
_cell.angle_gamma   90.00
#
_symmetry.space_group_name_H-M   'P 1'
#
loop_
_entity.id
_entity.type
_entity.pdbx_description
1 polymer ?
#
loop_
_entity_poly.entity_id
_entity_poly.type
_entity_poly.pdbx_seq_one_letter_code
_entity_poly.pdbx_strand_id
1 'polypeptide(L)'
;MAPDPITLELYRHRYSGIAEEMGITLQRTSYSPNIKERLDFSCALFDGSGRLVAQAAHIPAHLGAMPDSVAAALAVFDHWQPGDVVILNDPYFGGSHLPDITLVSPVFLNEPQDGYREESNENGADSELSHSSLLPPLSSP
;
A
#
# COMPACT_ATOMS: atom_id res chain seq x y z
N MET A 1 -10.44 26.48 -1.75
CA MET A 1 -11.42 26.21 -2.84
C MET A 1 -11.83 24.76 -2.68
N ALA A 2 -13.13 24.45 -2.59
CA ALA A 2 -13.57 23.07 -2.49
C ALA A 2 -13.25 22.33 -3.80
N PRO A 3 -12.79 21.07 -3.75
CA PRO A 3 -12.52 20.30 -4.96
C PRO A 3 -13.80 20.14 -5.79
N ASP A 4 -13.66 20.18 -7.12
CA ASP A 4 -14.74 19.88 -8.04
C ASP A 4 -15.33 18.47 -7.72
N PRO A 5 -16.64 18.33 -7.48
CA PRO A 5 -17.23 17.07 -7.06
C PRO A 5 -16.99 15.91 -8.03
N ILE A 6 -16.95 16.19 -9.34
CA ILE A 6 -16.67 15.17 -10.36
C ILE A 6 -15.23 14.67 -10.23
N THR A 7 -14.29 15.61 -10.10
CA THR A 7 -12.87 15.30 -9.91
C THR A 7 -12.63 14.51 -8.62
N LEU A 8 -13.27 14.90 -7.52
CA LEU A 8 -13.17 14.19 -6.24
C LEU A 8 -13.64 12.73 -6.37
N GLU A 9 -14.78 12.52 -7.02
CA GLU A 9 -15.36 11.18 -7.20
C GLU A 9 -14.49 10.32 -8.14
N LEU A 10 -13.90 10.92 -9.18
CA LEU A 10 -12.96 10.24 -10.06
C LEU A 10 -11.73 9.73 -9.29
N TYR A 11 -11.13 10.56 -8.43
CA TYR A 11 -9.99 10.15 -7.62
C TYR A 11 -10.38 9.11 -6.57
N ARG A 12 -11.55 9.26 -5.93
CA ARG A 12 -12.08 8.26 -4.99
C ARG A 12 -12.14 6.88 -5.64
N HIS A 13 -12.77 6.77 -6.81
CA HIS A 13 -12.86 5.52 -7.54
C HIS A 13 -11.51 4.98 -8.00
N ARG A 14 -10.60 5.86 -8.46
CA ARG A 14 -9.24 5.44 -8.85
C ARG A 14 -8.47 4.83 -7.69
N TYR A 15 -8.45 5.48 -6.52
CA TYR A 15 -7.71 4.97 -5.36
C TYR A 15 -8.34 3.69 -4.79
N SER A 16 -9.68 3.60 -4.73
CA SER A 16 -10.35 2.36 -4.36
C SER A 16 -10.03 1.22 -5.33
N GLY A 17 -10.06 1.47 -6.64
CA GLY A 17 -9.72 0.47 -7.65
C GLY A 17 -8.27 -0.02 -7.54
N ILE A 18 -7.32 0.88 -7.25
CA ILE A 18 -5.92 0.47 -7.01
C ILE A 18 -5.84 -0.46 -5.80
N ALA A 19 -6.47 -0.12 -4.68
CA ALA A 19 -6.46 -0.96 -3.49
C ALA A 19 -7.09 -2.34 -3.75
N GLU A 20 -8.18 -2.40 -4.54
CA GLU A 20 -8.82 -3.65 -4.95
C GLU A 20 -7.90 -4.51 -5.83
N GLU A 21 -7.26 -3.92 -6.84
CA GLU A 21 -6.33 -4.64 -7.73
C GLU A 21 -5.08 -5.14 -6.98
N MET A 22 -4.59 -4.41 -5.97
CA MET A 22 -3.54 -4.91 -5.08
C MET A 22 -3.98 -6.21 -4.39
N GLY A 23 -5.21 -6.25 -3.88
CA GLY A 23 -5.77 -7.43 -3.23
C GLY A 23 -5.98 -8.60 -4.19
N ILE A 24 -6.53 -8.33 -5.39
CA ILE A 24 -6.71 -9.35 -6.44
C ILE A 24 -5.37 -9.93 -6.87
N THR A 25 -4.36 -9.09 -7.04
CA THR A 25 -3.01 -9.51 -7.42
C THR A 25 -2.40 -10.41 -6.35
N LEU A 26 -2.43 -9.98 -5.09
CA LEU A 26 -1.93 -10.75 -3.95
C LEU A 26 -2.63 -12.12 -3.83
N GLN A 27 -3.96 -12.15 -3.97
CA GLN A 27 -4.72 -13.40 -3.91
C GLN A 27 -4.31 -14.38 -5.03
N ARG A 28 -4.13 -13.87 -6.26
CA ARG A 28 -3.81 -14.69 -7.43
C ARG A 28 -2.39 -15.27 -7.39
N THR A 29 -1.43 -14.49 -6.89
CA THR A 29 -0.02 -14.88 -6.82
C THR A 29 0.33 -15.66 -5.56
N SER A 30 -0.51 -15.62 -4.52
CA SER A 30 -0.22 -16.33 -3.27
C SER A 30 -0.32 -17.86 -3.40
N TYR A 31 0.60 -18.53 -2.71
CA TYR A 31 0.59 -19.97 -2.45
C TYR A 31 -0.09 -20.34 -1.13
N SER A 32 -0.29 -19.39 -0.20
CA SER A 32 -0.92 -19.64 1.09
C SER A 32 -2.43 -19.83 0.94
N PRO A 33 -3.00 -20.93 1.46
CA PRO A 33 -4.45 -21.11 1.51
C PRO A 33 -5.15 -20.02 2.34
N ASN A 34 -4.47 -19.44 3.34
CA ASN A 34 -5.04 -18.34 4.13
C ASN A 34 -5.29 -17.11 3.25
N ILE A 35 -4.37 -16.79 2.34
CA ILE A 35 -4.55 -15.67 1.42
C ILE A 35 -5.48 -16.07 0.26
N LYS A 36 -5.21 -17.21 -0.39
CA LYS A 36 -5.88 -17.60 -1.64
C LYS A 36 -7.34 -18.01 -1.48
N GLU A 37 -7.64 -18.75 -0.41
CA GLU A 37 -8.95 -19.35 -0.17
C GLU A 37 -9.70 -18.67 0.96
N ARG A 38 -9.01 -18.34 2.07
CA ARG A 38 -9.64 -17.68 3.23
C ARG A 38 -9.72 -16.17 3.11
N LEU A 39 -9.02 -15.57 2.15
CA LEU A 39 -8.95 -14.11 1.94
C LEU A 39 -8.45 -13.37 3.17
N ASP A 40 -7.52 -14.00 3.88
CA ASP A 40 -6.93 -13.49 5.12
C ASP A 40 -5.80 -12.50 4.82
N PHE A 41 -6.20 -11.37 4.23
CA PHE A 41 -5.32 -10.26 3.90
C PHE A 41 -6.11 -8.96 3.77
N SER A 42 -5.42 -7.82 3.78
CA SER A 42 -6.01 -6.53 3.44
C SER A 42 -4.96 -5.69 2.73
N CYS A 43 -5.42 -4.76 1.88
CA CYS A 43 -4.56 -3.85 1.14
C CYS A 43 -5.03 -2.42 1.37
N ALA A 44 -4.10 -1.49 1.48
CA ALA A 44 -4.41 -0.10 1.74
C ALA A 44 -3.39 0.84 1.09
N LEU A 45 -3.87 2.05 0.79
CA LEU A 45 -3.08 3.17 0.30
C LEU A 45 -3.05 4.25 1.37
N PHE A 46 -1.86 4.78 1.60
CA PHE A 46 -1.63 5.87 2.54
C PHE A 46 -1.02 7.05 1.82
N ASP A 47 -1.23 8.28 2.32
CA ASP A 47 -0.52 9.45 1.82
C ASP A 47 0.84 9.61 2.49
N GLY A 48 1.64 10.58 2.04
CA GLY A 48 3.00 10.77 2.54
C GLY A 48 3.09 11.24 3.99
N SER A 49 1.95 11.51 4.63
CA SER A 49 1.84 11.79 6.06
C SER A 49 1.33 10.57 6.85
N GLY A 50 1.21 9.41 6.20
CA GLY A 50 0.73 8.17 6.81
C GLY A 50 -0.78 8.12 7.03
N ARG A 51 -1.58 8.95 6.34
CA ARG A 51 -3.05 8.93 6.48
C ARG A 51 -3.66 7.97 5.48
N LEU A 52 -4.64 7.18 5.91
CA LEU A 52 -5.36 6.24 5.05
C LEU A 52 -6.14 6.98 3.95
N VAL A 53 -5.88 6.62 2.70
CA VAL A 53 -6.53 7.18 1.50
C VAL A 53 -7.59 6.24 0.94
N ALA A 54 -7.25 4.95 0.79
CA ALA A 54 -8.15 3.93 0.29
C ALA A 54 -7.76 2.56 0.84
N GLN A 55 -8.70 1.61 0.81
CA GLN A 55 -8.47 0.25 1.29
C GLN A 55 -9.35 -0.75 0.54
N ALA A 56 -8.81 -1.94 0.32
CA ALA A 56 -9.55 -3.14 -0.01
C ALA A 56 -9.57 -4.00 1.26
N ALA A 57 -10.59 -3.73 2.06
CA ALA A 57 -10.75 -4.27 3.39
C ALA A 57 -11.52 -5.58 3.37
N HIS A 58 -10.85 -6.68 3.75
CA HIS A 58 -11.52 -7.96 3.97
C HIS A 58 -11.61 -8.31 5.46
N ILE A 59 -10.77 -7.72 6.33
CA ILE A 59 -10.70 -8.04 7.76
C ILE A 59 -10.59 -6.76 8.62
N PRO A 60 -11.59 -6.45 9.47
CA PRO A 60 -11.60 -5.22 10.27
C PRO A 60 -10.41 -5.04 11.23
N ALA A 61 -9.86 -6.14 11.77
CA ALA A 61 -8.72 -6.08 12.68
C ALA A 61 -7.47 -5.49 12.00
N HIS A 62 -7.21 -5.88 10.74
CA HIS A 62 -6.10 -5.33 9.96
C HIS A 62 -6.24 -3.82 9.77
N LEU A 63 -7.45 -3.33 9.52
CA LEU A 63 -7.69 -1.90 9.26
C LEU A 63 -7.44 -1.03 10.49
N GLY A 64 -7.69 -1.59 11.68
CA GLY A 64 -7.39 -0.91 12.93
C GLY A 64 -5.88 -0.77 13.16
N ALA A 65 -5.09 -1.74 12.72
CA ALA A 65 -3.67 -1.84 13.05
C ALA A 65 -2.72 -1.27 11.98
N MET A 66 -3.12 -1.30 10.69
CA MET A 66 -2.31 -0.79 9.57
C MET A 66 -1.86 0.69 9.71
N PRO A 67 -2.69 1.64 10.20
CA PRO A 67 -2.24 3.02 10.40
C PRO A 67 -1.08 3.13 11.39
N ASP A 68 -1.11 2.34 12.47
CA ASP A 68 -0.04 2.31 13.47
C ASP A 68 1.24 1.70 12.87
N SER A 69 1.09 0.66 12.05
CA SER A 69 2.21 0.05 11.31
C SER A 69 2.89 1.02 10.36
N VAL A 70 2.12 1.80 9.62
CA VAL A 70 2.64 2.82 8.71
C VAL A 70 3.31 3.95 9.49
N ALA A 71 2.70 4.41 10.59
CA ALA A 71 3.29 5.43 11.45
C ALA A 71 4.62 4.97 12.07
N ALA A 72 4.70 3.72 12.52
CA ALA A 72 5.93 3.14 13.06
C ALA A 72 7.03 3.07 11.99
N ALA A 73 6.70 2.63 10.77
CA ALA A 73 7.65 2.60 9.67
C ALA A 73 8.19 4.01 9.34
N LEU A 74 7.31 5.01 9.25
CA LEU A 74 7.70 6.40 8.99
C LEU A 74 8.53 7.02 10.12
N ALA A 75 8.36 6.58 11.37
CA ALA A 75 9.12 7.08 12.51
C ALA A 75 10.53 6.50 12.63
N VAL A 76 10.78 5.33 12.04
CA VAL A 76 12.08 4.63 12.11
C VAL A 76 13.02 5.05 10.98
N PHE A 77 12.47 5.37 9.81
CA PHE A 77 13.25 5.65 8.60
C PHE A 77 13.08 7.09 8.12
N ASP A 78 14.16 7.87 8.22
CA ASP A 78 14.21 9.26 7.74
C ASP A 78 14.42 9.38 6.23
N HIS A 79 14.89 8.29 5.58
CA HIS A 79 15.22 8.24 4.17
C HIS A 79 14.65 6.97 3.55
N TRP A 80 13.90 7.15 2.46
CA TRP A 80 13.27 6.08 1.69
C TRP A 80 13.77 6.12 0.25
N GLN A 81 13.98 4.95 -0.33
CA GLN A 81 14.40 4.78 -1.71
C GLN A 81 13.40 3.93 -2.50
N PRO A 82 13.28 4.13 -3.83
CA PRO A 82 12.49 3.25 -4.67
C PRO A 82 12.92 1.79 -4.50
N GLY A 83 11.95 0.92 -4.21
CA GLY A 83 12.19 -0.51 -3.97
C GLY A 83 12.31 -0.89 -2.49
N ASP A 84 12.37 0.07 -1.57
CA ASP A 84 12.37 -0.25 -0.14
C ASP A 84 11.05 -0.90 0.30
N VAL A 85 11.16 -1.83 1.24
CA VAL A 85 10.02 -2.50 1.88
C VAL A 85 10.33 -2.67 3.37
N VAL A 86 9.46 -2.13 4.22
CA VAL A 86 9.49 -2.37 5.67
C VAL A 86 8.52 -3.48 6.00
N ILE A 87 8.98 -4.44 6.79
CA ILE A 87 8.20 -5.59 7.25
C ILE A 87 8.08 -5.51 8.76
N LEU A 88 6.86 -5.62 9.28
CA LEU A 88 6.61 -5.56 10.72
C LEU A 88 5.44 -6.44 11.16
N ASN A 89 5.57 -6.97 12.38
CA ASN A 89 4.55 -7.75 13.08
C ASN A 89 4.55 -7.50 14.60
N ASP A 90 5.26 -6.47 15.07
CA ASP A 90 5.35 -6.17 16.50
C ASP A 90 3.99 -5.64 17.00
N PRO A 91 3.38 -6.29 18.01
CA PRO A 91 2.08 -5.89 18.53
C PRO A 91 2.05 -4.48 19.14
N TYR A 92 3.19 -3.91 19.49
CA TYR A 92 3.29 -2.53 19.98
C TYR A 92 3.39 -1.49 18.86
N PHE A 93 3.56 -1.93 17.61
CA PHE A 93 3.74 -1.08 16.43
C PHE A 93 2.79 -1.45 15.28
N GLY A 94 1.56 -1.88 15.59
CA GLY A 94 0.54 -2.16 14.58
C GLY A 94 0.42 -3.62 14.13
N GLY A 95 1.11 -4.56 14.80
CA GLY A 95 0.77 -5.98 14.70
C GLY A 95 -0.51 -6.33 15.49
N SER A 96 -1.46 -7.05 14.88
CA SER A 96 -2.67 -7.51 15.58
C SER A 96 -2.46 -8.84 16.32
N HIS A 97 -1.71 -9.76 15.73
CA HIS A 97 -1.20 -10.96 16.37
C HIS A 97 0.02 -11.49 15.61
N LEU A 98 0.80 -12.38 16.23
CA LEU A 98 2.11 -12.79 15.72
C LEU A 98 2.17 -13.23 14.24
N PRO A 99 1.19 -13.98 13.68
CA PRO A 99 1.22 -14.35 12.27
C PRO A 99 0.80 -13.24 11.29
N ASP A 100 0.31 -12.09 11.77
CA ASP A 100 -0.04 -10.97 10.90
C ASP A 100 1.21 -10.15 10.58
N ILE A 101 1.61 -10.21 9.32
CA ILE A 101 2.74 -9.45 8.80
C ILE A 101 2.18 -8.28 7.99
N THR A 102 2.61 -7.07 8.33
CA THR A 102 2.34 -5.86 7.53
C THR A 102 3.57 -5.51 6.72
N LEU A 103 3.38 -5.17 5.44
CA LEU A 103 4.43 -4.62 4.61
C LEU A 103 4.09 -3.23 4.12
N VAL A 104 5.07 -2.34 4.25
CA VAL A 104 4.96 -0.93 3.89
C VAL A 104 6.00 -0.62 2.85
N SER A 105 5.57 -0.19 1.66
CA SER A 105 6.45 0.20 0.56
C SER A 105 6.10 1.63 0.10
N PRO A 106 7.08 2.53 -0.02
CA PRO A 106 6.88 3.86 -0.57
C PRO A 106 6.67 3.81 -2.09
N VAL A 107 5.77 4.67 -2.58
CA VAL A 107 5.57 4.95 -4.00
C VAL A 107 6.16 6.32 -4.29
N PHE A 108 7.07 6.36 -5.25
CA PHE A 108 7.66 7.61 -5.72
C PHE A 108 6.96 8.03 -7.02
N LEU A 109 6.60 9.30 -7.11
CA LEU A 109 6.16 9.87 -8.38
C LEU A 109 7.40 10.07 -9.23
N ASN A 110 7.45 9.45 -10.41
CA ASN A 110 8.41 9.85 -11.41
C ASN A 110 8.12 11.31 -11.78
N GLU A 111 9.12 12.18 -11.73
CA GLU A 111 8.99 13.46 -12.42
C GLU A 111 8.63 13.16 -13.89
N PRO A 112 7.69 13.90 -14.49
CA PRO A 112 7.41 13.76 -15.91
C PRO A 112 8.72 14.02 -16.66
N GLN A 113 9.38 12.94 -17.10
CA GLN A 113 10.36 13.03 -18.16
C GLN A 113 9.54 13.35 -19.40
N ASP A 114 9.59 14.59 -19.85
CA ASP A 114 9.15 14.96 -21.20
C ASP A 114 9.85 14.00 -22.19
N GLY A 115 9.16 12.93 -22.59
CA GLY A 115 9.73 11.94 -23.50
C GLY A 115 9.22 10.52 -23.30
N TYR A 116 8.16 10.20 -24.03
CA TYR A 116 7.76 8.84 -24.41
C TYR A 116 8.97 7.91 -24.68
N ARG A 117 9.06 6.78 -23.97
CA ARG A 117 9.85 5.62 -24.42
C ARG A 117 9.19 4.30 -23.98
N GLU A 118 8.78 3.55 -25.00
CA GLU A 118 8.24 2.18 -24.93
C GLU A 118 9.33 1.13 -24.62
N GLU A 119 8.82 0.00 -24.11
CA GLU A 119 9.39 -1.37 -24.07
C GLU A 119 10.58 -1.63 -23.13
N SER A 120 10.72 -2.77 -22.43
CA SER A 120 10.09 -4.10 -22.54
C SER A 120 10.45 -4.98 -21.31
N ASN A 121 9.49 -5.85 -20.95
CA ASN A 121 9.54 -7.23 -20.45
C ASN A 121 10.43 -7.73 -19.27
N GLU A 122 9.79 -8.62 -18.50
CA GLU A 122 10.20 -9.95 -17.96
C GLU A 122 10.95 -10.18 -16.61
N ASN A 123 10.25 -10.95 -15.74
CA ASN A 123 10.68 -12.06 -14.87
C ASN A 123 10.60 -11.89 -13.33
N GLY A 124 10.02 -12.91 -12.67
CA GLY A 124 9.45 -12.89 -11.32
C GLY A 124 10.36 -13.34 -10.17
N ALA A 125 9.81 -13.23 -8.95
CA ALA A 125 10.21 -13.99 -7.76
C ALA A 125 9.17 -13.80 -6.63
N ASP A 126 8.77 -14.93 -6.02
CA ASP A 126 7.74 -15.04 -4.98
C ASP A 126 8.20 -14.57 -3.60
N SER A 127 7.34 -13.84 -2.88
CA SER A 127 7.28 -13.79 -1.41
C SER A 127 5.90 -13.30 -0.96
N GLU A 128 5.42 -13.76 0.19
CA GLU A 128 4.09 -13.43 0.73
C GLU A 128 4.12 -12.00 1.31
N LEU A 129 3.38 -11.05 0.69
CA LEU A 129 3.46 -9.62 1.02
C LEU A 129 2.04 -9.00 1.10
N SER A 130 1.61 -8.56 2.29
CA SER A 130 0.53 -7.57 2.43
C SER A 130 1.03 -6.19 1.98
N HIS A 131 0.80 -5.84 0.72
CA HIS A 131 1.25 -4.55 0.17
C HIS A 131 0.44 -3.37 0.74
N SER A 132 1.11 -2.45 1.40
CA SER A 132 0.65 -1.07 1.65
C SER A 132 1.55 -0.10 0.87
N SER A 133 0.95 0.74 0.02
CA SER A 133 1.67 1.68 -0.83
C SER A 133 1.47 3.11 -0.30
N LEU A 134 2.56 3.78 0.08
CA LEU A 134 2.56 5.19 0.53
C LEU A 134 2.75 6.13 -0.67
N LEU A 135 1.80 7.02 -0.95
CA LEU A 135 2.00 8.16 -1.87
C LEU A 135 2.97 9.16 -1.24
N PRO A 136 3.76 9.93 -2.00
CA PRO A 136 4.74 10.84 -1.42
C PRO A 136 4.07 12.08 -0.81
N PRO A 137 4.75 12.81 0.09
CA PRO A 137 4.27 14.10 0.59
C PRO A 137 4.26 15.13 -0.54
N LEU A 138 3.16 15.90 -0.63
CA LEU A 138 3.05 17.06 -1.51
C LEU A 138 4.03 18.15 -1.01
N SER A 139 5.17 18.31 -1.69
CA SER A 139 6.01 19.49 -1.53
C SER A 139 5.20 20.73 -1.94
N SER A 140 4.88 21.59 -0.98
CA SER A 140 4.28 22.91 -1.18
C SER A 140 5.38 23.95 -1.49
N PRO A 141 5.05 25.09 -2.13
CA PRO A 141 5.93 25.86 -3.02
C PRO A 141 7.09 26.60 -2.35
#